data_AF-A0AAW0SF88-F1
#
_entry.id   AF-A0AAW0SF88-F1
#
_cell.length_a   1.000
_cell.length_b   1.000
_cell.length_c   1.000
_cell.angle_alpha   90.00
_cell.angle_beta   90.00
_cell.angle_gamma   90.00
#
_symmetry.space_group_name_H-M   'P 1'
#
loop_
_entity.id
_entity.type
_entity.pdbx_description
1 polymer ?
#
loop_
_entity_poly.entity_id
_entity_poly.type
_entity_poly.pdbx_seq_one_letter_code
_entity_poly.pdbx_strand_id
1 'polypeptide(L)'
;MMHAMRLSGASWAIVHAELLDQAEAVFSLLPPNTLKKVWVIGSAVDRPAIEDLVGHAPIPPVTQLDGLHPASAVAQMPFSSGTTGPRKGVMISHSNEVSRMIIIK
;
A
#
# COMPACT_ATOMS: atom_id res chain seq x y z
N MET A 1 9.44 -2.98 8.48
CA MET A 1 8.83 -3.63 7.30
C MET A 1 8.05 -4.87 7.68
N MET A 2 8.70 -5.96 8.14
CA MET A 2 8.05 -7.28 8.35
C MET A 2 6.77 -7.25 9.20
N HIS A 3 6.81 -6.61 10.37
CA HIS A 3 5.64 -6.51 11.27
C HIS A 3 4.42 -5.89 10.57
N ALA A 4 4.64 -4.80 9.83
CA ALA A 4 3.57 -4.13 9.09
C ALA A 4 3.02 -5.04 7.98
N MET A 5 3.88 -5.74 7.23
CA MET A 5 3.42 -6.63 6.17
C MET A 5 2.56 -7.79 6.69
N ARG A 6 2.97 -8.41 7.81
CA ARG A 6 2.20 -9.48 8.45
C ARG A 6 0.80 -9.03 8.89
N LEU A 7 0.67 -7.80 9.39
CA LEU A 7 -0.59 -7.29 9.93
C LEU A 7 -1.45 -6.55 8.91
N SER A 8 -0.84 -6.04 7.84
CA SER A 8 -1.54 -5.20 6.86
C SER A 8 -2.57 -5.94 6.01
N GLY A 9 -2.46 -7.27 5.90
CA GLY A 9 -3.21 -8.05 4.92
C GLY A 9 -2.85 -7.73 3.46
N ALA A 10 -1.74 -7.01 3.22
CA ALA A 10 -1.33 -6.63 1.88
C ALA A 10 -1.06 -7.86 1.02
N SER A 11 -1.72 -7.92 -0.14
CA SER A 11 -1.42 -8.94 -1.16
C SER A 11 -0.57 -8.39 -2.29
N TRP A 12 -0.35 -7.08 -2.32
CA TRP A 12 0.43 -6.37 -3.34
C TRP A 12 1.46 -5.50 -2.62
N ALA A 13 2.63 -5.31 -3.23
CA ALA A 13 3.65 -4.39 -2.74
C ALA A 13 4.17 -3.50 -3.88
N ILE A 14 4.47 -2.25 -3.56
CA ILE A 14 5.14 -1.30 -4.44
C ILE A 14 6.41 -0.86 -3.69
N VAL A 15 7.57 -0.99 -4.32
CA VAL A 15 8.88 -0.75 -3.68
C VAL A 15 9.76 0.06 -4.62
N HIS A 16 10.57 0.98 -4.10
CA HIS A 16 11.58 1.65 -4.91
C HIS A 16 12.73 0.68 -5.27
N ALA A 17 13.29 0.78 -6.48
CA ALA A 17 14.36 -0.11 -6.95
C ALA A 17 15.56 -0.19 -5.97
N GLU A 18 15.93 0.94 -5.36
CA GLU A 18 17.03 1.02 -4.38
C GLU A 18 16.79 0.22 -3.09
N LEU A 19 15.54 -0.11 -2.78
CA LEU A 19 15.16 -0.86 -1.58
C LEU A 19 14.72 -2.29 -1.89
N LEU A 20 14.83 -2.73 -3.14
CA LEU A 20 14.27 -4.01 -3.60
C LEU A 20 14.90 -5.19 -2.85
N ASP A 21 16.23 -5.28 -2.79
CA ASP A 21 16.92 -6.39 -2.12
C ASP A 21 16.50 -6.54 -0.64
N GLN A 22 16.39 -5.41 0.05
CA GLN A 22 15.96 -5.38 1.45
C GLN A 22 14.50 -5.79 1.61
N ALA A 23 13.66 -5.40 0.64
CA ALA A 23 12.25 -5.78 0.63
C ALA A 23 12.09 -7.28 0.32
N GLU A 24 12.82 -7.83 -0.64
CA GLU A 24 12.79 -9.25 -1.00
C GLU A 24 13.25 -10.15 0.15
N ALA A 25 14.27 -9.72 0.89
CA ALA A 25 14.69 -10.40 2.11
C ALA A 25 13.57 -10.47 3.17
N VAL A 26 12.65 -9.50 3.19
CA VAL A 26 11.47 -9.52 4.06
C VAL A 26 10.35 -10.37 3.45
N PHE A 27 10.15 -10.28 2.13
CA PHE A 27 9.11 -11.02 1.42
C PHE A 27 9.33 -12.53 1.49
N SER A 28 10.58 -13.00 1.45
CA SER A 28 10.94 -14.41 1.61
C SER A 28 10.55 -15.01 2.97
N LEU A 29 10.32 -14.16 3.97
CA LEU A 29 9.90 -14.54 5.33
C LEU A 29 8.37 -14.52 5.51
N LEU A 30 7.62 -14.06 4.50
CA LEU A 30 6.16 -14.10 4.51
C LEU A 30 5.67 -15.51 4.19
N PRO A 31 4.48 -15.91 4.70
CA PRO A 31 3.85 -17.15 4.27
C PRO A 31 3.73 -17.22 2.73
N PRO A 32 3.84 -18.41 2.12
CA PRO A 32 3.64 -18.57 0.68
C PRO A 32 2.31 -17.96 0.23
N ASN A 33 2.28 -17.39 -0.97
CA ASN A 33 1.10 -16.73 -1.56
C ASN A 33 0.56 -15.50 -0.80
N THR A 34 1.29 -14.95 0.17
CA THR A 34 0.90 -13.68 0.82
C THR A 34 0.88 -12.55 -0.21
N LEU A 35 2.00 -12.35 -0.90
CA LEU A 35 2.10 -11.37 -1.99
C LEU A 35 1.82 -12.05 -3.33
N LYS A 36 0.84 -11.53 -4.05
CA LYS A 36 0.46 -11.94 -5.42
C LYS A 36 1.24 -11.14 -6.47
N LYS A 37 1.64 -9.91 -6.16
CA LYS A 37 2.34 -9.02 -7.08
C LYS A 37 3.26 -8.06 -6.33
N VAL A 38 4.45 -7.85 -6.88
CA VAL A 38 5.39 -6.80 -6.45
C VAL A 38 5.68 -5.94 -7.67
N TRP A 39 5.50 -4.63 -7.52
CA TRP A 39 5.84 -3.61 -8.50
C TRP A 39 7.03 -2.79 -8.01
N VAL A 40 7.84 -2.32 -8.94
CA VAL A 40 8.99 -1.48 -8.64
C VAL A 40 8.74 -0.06 -9.13
N ILE A 41 9.13 0.94 -8.34
CA ILE A 41 9.30 2.32 -8.80
C ILE A 41 10.74 2.43 -9.30
N GLY A 42 10.92 2.79 -10.57
CA GLY A 42 12.18 2.66 -11.29
C GLY A 42 12.35 1.30 -11.97
N SER A 43 13.59 0.92 -12.27
CA SER A 43 13.90 -0.30 -13.02
C SER A 43 14.63 -1.33 -12.16
N ALA A 44 14.26 -2.61 -12.31
CA ALA A 44 14.92 -3.74 -11.68
C ALA A 44 14.79 -5.00 -12.56
N VAL A 45 15.77 -5.90 -12.45
CA VAL A 45 15.74 -7.18 -13.16
C VAL A 45 14.61 -8.05 -12.61
N ASP A 46 13.89 -8.75 -13.49
CA ASP A 46 12.80 -9.68 -13.16
C ASP A 46 11.62 -9.11 -12.36
N ARG A 47 11.52 -7.77 -12.28
CA ARG A 47 10.42 -7.08 -11.62
C ARG A 47 9.75 -6.09 -12.57
N PRO A 48 8.42 -6.05 -12.60
CA PRO A 48 7.71 -5.10 -13.45
C PRO A 48 7.75 -3.70 -12.82
N ALA A 49 8.01 -2.69 -13.66
CA ALA A 49 7.97 -1.29 -13.27
C ALA A 49 6.52 -0.80 -13.16
N ILE A 50 6.23 0.07 -12.18
CA ILE A 50 4.89 0.67 -12.05
C ILE A 50 4.62 1.66 -13.19
N GLU A 51 5.67 2.25 -13.72
CA GLU A 51 5.67 3.18 -14.85
C GLU A 51 5.07 2.52 -16.10
N ASP A 52 5.31 1.22 -16.31
CA ASP A 52 4.70 0.46 -17.41
C ASP A 52 3.18 0.37 -17.23
N LEU A 53 2.71 0.20 -15.99
CA LEU A 53 1.27 0.13 -15.67
C LEU A 53 0.61 1.49 -15.91
N VAL A 54 1.24 2.58 -15.45
CA VAL A 54 0.72 3.94 -15.63
C VAL A 54 0.74 4.35 -17.12
N GLY A 55 1.81 4.03 -17.85
CA GLY A 55 1.97 4.38 -19.26
C GLY A 55 0.96 3.69 -20.19
N HIS A 56 0.42 2.54 -19.78
CA HIS A 56 -0.57 1.78 -20.55
C HIS A 56 -1.97 1.77 -19.89
N ALA A 57 -2.18 2.55 -18.83
CA ALA A 57 -3.47 2.58 -18.15
C ALA A 57 -4.53 3.22 -19.07
N PRO A 58 -5.66 2.55 -19.32
CA PRO A 58 -6.78 3.19 -20.00
C PRO A 58 -7.34 4.31 -19.12
N ILE A 59 -8.12 5.21 -19.73
CA ILE A 59 -8.92 6.17 -18.96
C ILE A 59 -9.76 5.37 -17.95
N PRO A 60 -9.61 5.61 -16.64
CA PRO A 60 -10.32 4.84 -15.65
C PRO A 60 -11.82 5.04 -15.86
N PRO A 61 -12.62 3.95 -15.89
CA PRO A 61 -14.06 4.10 -15.98
C PRO A 61 -14.56 4.89 -14.76
N VAL A 62 -15.53 5.78 -14.97
CA VAL A 62 -16.25 6.39 -13.86
C VAL A 62 -16.98 5.27 -13.12
N THR A 63 -16.37 4.81 -12.04
CA THR A 63 -16.84 3.67 -11.27
C THR A 63 -17.56 4.22 -10.05
N GLN A 64 -18.87 4.00 -9.96
CA GLN A 64 -19.54 4.10 -8.67
C GLN A 64 -19.14 2.88 -7.85
N LEU A 65 -18.53 3.14 -6.70
CA LEU A 65 -18.16 2.10 -5.76
C LEU A 65 -19.40 1.73 -4.94
N ASP A 66 -20.20 0.82 -5.49
CA ASP A 66 -21.41 0.34 -4.82
C ASP A 66 -21.07 -0.33 -3.48
N GLY A 67 -21.86 -0.02 -2.45
CA GLY A 67 -21.70 -0.62 -1.11
C GLY A 67 -20.56 -0.05 -0.25
N LEU A 68 -19.84 0.98 -0.73
CA LEU A 68 -18.81 1.66 0.05
C LEU A 68 -19.31 3.01 0.57
N HIS A 69 -19.40 3.16 1.89
CA HIS A 69 -19.75 4.43 2.53
C HIS A 69 -18.47 5.18 2.95
N PRO A 70 -18.25 6.44 2.55
CA PRO A 70 -17.00 7.16 2.79
C PRO A 70 -16.55 7.28 4.25
N ALA A 71 -17.50 7.27 5.19
CA ALA A 71 -17.21 7.37 6.63
C ALA A 71 -16.78 6.05 7.28
N SER A 72 -17.02 4.90 6.63
CA SER A 72 -16.70 3.58 7.17
C SER A 72 -15.72 2.79 6.30
N ALA A 73 -15.63 3.10 5.00
CA ALA A 73 -14.66 2.51 4.09
C ALA A 73 -13.23 2.99 4.43
N VAL A 74 -12.33 2.05 4.73
CA VAL A 74 -10.91 2.33 4.99
C VAL A 74 -10.23 2.76 3.69
N ALA A 75 -9.69 3.96 3.66
CA ALA A 75 -8.94 4.54 2.54
C ALA A 75 -7.43 4.26 2.66
N GLN A 76 -6.89 4.30 3.88
CA GLN A 76 -5.49 4.04 4.14
C GLN A 76 -5.25 3.44 5.53
N MET A 77 -4.14 2.72 5.68
CA MET A 77 -3.71 2.14 6.94
C MET A 77 -2.22 2.39 7.21
N PRO A 78 -1.82 3.63 7.55
CA PRO A 78 -0.45 3.90 7.98
C PRO A 78 -0.13 3.17 9.29
N PHE A 79 1.11 2.70 9.41
CA PHE A 79 1.61 2.13 10.66
C PHE A 79 2.26 3.21 11.52
N SER A 80 1.92 3.25 12.81
CA SER A 80 2.53 4.18 13.77
C SER A 80 4.05 3.98 13.89
N SER A 81 4.76 4.98 14.42
CA SER A 81 6.22 4.91 14.63
C SER A 81 6.63 3.83 15.63
N GLY A 82 5.76 3.50 16.59
CA GLY A 82 6.01 2.49 17.61
C GLY A 82 6.85 2.96 18.79
N THR A 83 6.89 4.28 19.07
CA THR A 83 7.63 4.84 20.22
C THR A 83 7.11 4.36 21.58
N THR A 84 5.84 3.96 21.65
CA THR A 84 5.17 3.47 22.87
C THR A 84 4.87 1.97 22.85
N GLY A 85 5.48 1.22 21.93
CA GLY A 85 5.28 -0.23 21.79
C GLY A 85 5.17 -0.67 20.33
N PRO A 86 4.66 -1.89 20.07
CA PRO A 86 4.55 -2.41 18.71
C PRO A 86 3.77 -1.45 17.79
N ARG A 87 4.25 -1.31 16.55
CA ARG A 87 3.59 -0.46 15.54
C ARG A 87 2.17 -0.97 15.26
N LYS A 88 1.22 -0.06 15.21
CA LYS A 88 -0.21 -0.34 15.00
C LYS A 88 -0.65 0.19 13.65
N GLY A 89 -1.46 -0.57 12.92
CA GLY A 89 -2.13 -0.10 11.71
C GLY A 89 -3.29 0.81 12.09
N VAL A 90 -3.24 2.07 11.67
CA VAL A 90 -4.28 3.07 11.95
C VAL A 90 -5.21 3.10 10.76
N MET A 91 -6.42 2.56 10.88
CA MET A 91 -7.42 2.60 9.82
C MET A 91 -8.00 4.01 9.70
N ILE A 92 -7.88 4.61 8.52
CA ILE A 92 -8.38 5.97 8.22
C ILE A 92 -9.39 5.86 7.09
N SER A 93 -10.60 6.39 7.31
CA SER A 93 -11.65 6.42 6.29
C SER A 93 -11.44 7.53 5.26
N HIS A 94 -12.14 7.45 4.12
CA HIS A 94 -12.13 8.53 3.12
C HIS A 94 -12.57 9.87 3.72
N SER A 95 -13.65 9.88 4.51
CA SER A 95 -14.15 11.09 5.16
C SER A 95 -13.13 11.67 6.16
N ASN A 96 -12.43 10.81 6.92
CA ASN A 96 -11.39 11.30 7.83
C ASN A 96 -10.25 11.97 7.08
N GLU A 97 -9.80 11.39 5.96
CA GLU A 97 -8.67 11.94 5.22
C GLU A 97 -8.98 13.27 4.56
N VAL A 98 -10.13 13.39 3.89
CA VAL A 98 -10.57 14.65 3.29
C VAL A 98 -10.72 15.74 4.35
N SER A 99 -11.30 15.40 5.50
CA SER A 99 -11.44 16.34 6.62
C SER A 99 -10.08 16.84 7.12
N ARG A 100 -9.09 15.95 7.24
CA ARG A 100 -7.73 16.31 7.64
C ARG A 100 -7.06 17.24 6.64
N MET A 101 -7.23 17.00 5.34
CA MET A 101 -6.64 17.86 4.29
C MET A 101 -7.25 19.27 4.27
N ILE A 102 -8.55 19.40 4.54
CA ILE A 102 -9.24 20.70 4.53
C ILE A 102 -8.88 21.55 5.76
N ILE A 103 -8.62 20.91 6.91
CA ILE A 103 -8.32 21.60 8.17
C ILE A 103 -6.89 22.17 8.20
N ILE A 104 -5.94 21.61 7.44
CA ILE A 104 -4.53 22.08 7.38
C ILE A 104 -4.38 23.22 6.35
N LYS A 105 -5.25 24.23 6.44
CA LYS A 105 -5.16 25.45 5.63
C LYS A 105 -4.45 26.59 6.37
#